data_AF-A0A2R7MF47-F1
#
_entry.id   AF-A0A2R7MF47-F1
#
_cell.length_a   1.000
_cell.length_b   1.000
_cell.length_c   1.000
_cell.angle_alpha   90.00
_cell.angle_beta   90.00
_cell.angle_gamma   90.00
#
_symmetry.space_group_name_H-M   'P 1'
#
loop_
_entity.id
_entity.type
_entity.pdbx_description
1 polymer ?
#
loop_
_entity_poly.entity_id
_entity_poly.type
_entity_poly.pdbx_seq_one_letter_code
_entity_poly.pdbx_strand_id
1 'polypeptide(L)'
;APAAQSAAPSEPKPVTAPIPVVGQAPVARTTAKPAKPQPIPAQAPNAVPSAGSESTEEDRVTVLKGMPKALASNMDDSLTVPTATSVRTIPAKLMIDNRIVINNHMSRTRGGKVSFTHLIGWALIQALKQFPSQNVYYAEVDGKPSVVAPAHVNLGIAIDMPKPDGTRALLVPSIKRADTLTFGEFLASYEDLVRRARNNKLTPGDFQGTTISLTNPGGIGTVHSVPRLMRGQGAIIGAGALDYPAEFQGASDKTLNELAIGKTITLTSTYDHRVIQGAGSGEFLKIVHELLIGQRGFYDDIFAALRIPYAPIHWAADISVDISERIDKSARVQELINSYRVRGHLMAD
;
A
#
# COMPACT_ATOMS: atom_id res chain seq x y z
N ALA A 1 -67.98 -66.89 -24.54
CA ALA A 1 -66.82 -67.67 -25.00
C ALA A 1 -66.69 -67.51 -26.51
N PRO A 2 -65.49 -67.51 -27.13
CA PRO A 2 -64.14 -67.73 -26.58
C PRO A 2 -63.16 -66.56 -26.82
N ALA A 3 -61.89 -66.76 -26.43
CA ALA A 3 -60.78 -65.81 -26.36
C ALA A 3 -59.56 -66.28 -27.19
N ALA A 4 -58.63 -65.37 -27.54
CA ALA A 4 -57.16 -65.50 -27.66
C ALA A 4 -56.59 -64.22 -28.36
N GLN A 5 -55.80 -63.33 -27.72
CA GLN A 5 -54.33 -63.32 -27.49
C GLN A 5 -53.48 -63.51 -28.77
N SER A 6 -52.35 -62.84 -29.05
CA SER A 6 -51.55 -61.72 -28.50
C SER A 6 -50.37 -61.51 -29.47
N ALA A 7 -49.92 -60.28 -29.75
CA ALA A 7 -48.55 -60.00 -30.24
C ALA A 7 -48.17 -58.53 -29.94
N ALA A 8 -47.06 -58.34 -29.23
CA ALA A 8 -46.53 -57.06 -28.78
C ALA A 8 -45.55 -56.43 -29.80
N PRO A 9 -45.34 -55.10 -29.77
CA PRO A 9 -44.68 -54.34 -30.83
C PRO A 9 -43.15 -54.20 -30.67
N SER A 10 -42.46 -54.10 -31.81
CA SER A 10 -41.01 -53.91 -31.95
C SER A 10 -40.57 -52.44 -31.90
N GLU A 11 -39.56 -52.14 -31.09
CA GLU A 11 -38.90 -50.82 -31.01
C GLU A 11 -37.99 -50.51 -32.21
N PRO A 12 -37.86 -49.21 -32.60
CA PRO A 12 -37.05 -48.78 -33.73
C PRO A 12 -35.58 -48.47 -33.36
N LYS A 13 -34.69 -48.75 -34.32
CA LYS A 13 -33.23 -48.55 -34.30
C LYS A 13 -32.83 -47.06 -34.40
N PRO A 14 -31.75 -46.61 -33.74
CA PRO A 14 -31.15 -45.31 -34.00
C PRO A 14 -30.10 -45.33 -35.13
N VAL A 15 -29.96 -44.18 -35.79
CA VAL A 15 -29.16 -43.88 -36.99
C VAL A 15 -27.83 -43.22 -36.60
N THR A 16 -26.77 -43.57 -37.31
CA THR A 16 -25.35 -43.20 -37.10
C THR A 16 -24.92 -41.94 -37.85
N ALA A 17 -24.11 -41.05 -37.23
CA ALA A 17 -23.02 -40.24 -37.85
C ALA A 17 -22.12 -39.59 -36.75
N PRO A 18 -20.89 -39.11 -37.02
CA PRO A 18 -19.65 -39.62 -36.39
C PRO A 18 -18.92 -38.63 -35.45
N ILE A 19 -18.15 -39.19 -34.51
CA ILE A 19 -17.22 -38.46 -33.62
C ILE A 19 -15.76 -38.68 -34.09
N PRO A 20 -14.87 -37.67 -34.04
CA PRO A 20 -13.54 -37.71 -34.64
C PRO A 20 -12.55 -38.60 -33.87
N VAL A 21 -11.66 -39.22 -34.65
CA VAL A 21 -10.51 -40.03 -34.20
C VAL A 21 -9.38 -39.10 -33.74
N VAL A 22 -8.92 -39.27 -32.50
CA VAL A 22 -7.57 -38.86 -32.07
C VAL A 22 -6.97 -39.91 -31.13
N GLY A 23 -5.87 -40.50 -31.57
CA GLY A 23 -4.67 -40.73 -30.76
C GLY A 23 -4.70 -41.81 -29.68
N GLN A 24 -4.09 -42.95 -30.00
CA GLN A 24 -3.82 -44.09 -29.12
C GLN A 24 -2.98 -43.73 -27.88
N ALA A 25 -3.40 -44.24 -26.72
CA ALA A 25 -2.54 -44.42 -25.55
C ALA A 25 -1.71 -45.71 -25.71
N PRO A 26 -0.40 -45.71 -25.40
CA PRO A 26 0.45 -46.88 -25.60
C PRO A 26 0.15 -47.99 -24.59
N VAL A 27 -0.01 -49.20 -25.15
CA VAL A 27 -0.25 -50.46 -24.45
C VAL A 27 1.06 -50.98 -23.85
N ALA A 28 1.07 -51.23 -22.54
CA ALA A 28 2.19 -51.85 -21.85
C ALA A 28 2.40 -53.30 -22.34
N ARG A 29 3.55 -53.55 -22.98
CA ARG A 29 4.04 -54.89 -23.28
C ARG A 29 4.82 -55.42 -22.09
N THR A 30 4.33 -56.50 -21.49
CA THR A 30 5.02 -57.27 -20.46
C THR A 30 6.01 -58.24 -21.12
N THR A 31 7.31 -58.08 -20.81
CA THR A 31 8.32 -59.11 -21.07
C THR A 31 8.72 -59.71 -19.73
N ALA A 32 8.34 -60.96 -19.51
CA ALA A 32 8.68 -61.76 -18.35
C ALA A 32 10.17 -62.15 -18.36
N LYS A 33 10.90 -61.80 -17.29
CA LYS A 33 12.22 -62.33 -16.96
C LYS A 33 12.26 -62.66 -15.47
N PRO A 34 12.68 -63.88 -15.07
CA PRO A 34 12.62 -64.31 -13.67
C PRO A 34 13.61 -63.54 -12.78
N ALA A 35 13.16 -63.21 -11.57
CA ALA A 35 13.90 -62.42 -10.58
C ALA A 35 15.07 -63.23 -9.98
N LYS A 36 16.27 -62.61 -9.93
CA LYS A 36 17.40 -63.09 -9.14
C LYS A 36 17.28 -62.60 -7.69
N PRO A 37 17.68 -63.39 -6.67
CA PRO A 37 17.62 -62.97 -5.28
C PRO A 37 18.53 -61.76 -5.02
N GLN A 38 17.97 -60.69 -4.47
CA GLN A 38 18.73 -59.53 -3.99
C GLN A 38 19.30 -59.83 -2.60
N PRO A 39 20.62 -59.65 -2.37
CA PRO A 39 21.19 -59.76 -1.04
C PRO A 39 20.81 -58.58 -0.15
N ILE A 40 20.66 -58.91 1.13
CA ILE A 40 20.23 -58.07 2.25
C ILE A 40 21.29 -56.95 2.48
N PRO A 41 20.91 -55.67 2.60
CA PRO A 41 21.86 -54.57 2.81
C PRO A 41 22.30 -54.52 4.28
N ALA A 42 23.16 -55.45 4.67
CA ALA A 42 23.83 -55.46 5.97
C ALA A 42 25.26 -56.01 5.83
N GLN A 43 26.06 -55.39 4.96
CA GLN A 43 27.54 -55.42 4.91
C GLN A 43 28.02 -54.69 3.64
N ALA A 44 27.99 -53.36 3.68
CA ALA A 44 28.86 -52.54 2.82
C ALA A 44 30.06 -52.11 3.68
N PRO A 45 31.31 -52.15 3.17
CA PRO A 45 32.45 -51.60 3.89
C PRO A 45 32.18 -50.12 4.18
N ASN A 46 32.20 -49.74 5.45
CA ASN A 46 32.19 -48.34 5.86
C ASN A 46 33.41 -47.67 5.26
N ALA A 47 33.24 -47.00 4.12
CA ALA A 47 34.11 -45.91 3.73
C ALA A 47 34.00 -44.90 4.86
N VAL A 48 35.01 -44.88 5.73
CA VAL A 48 35.18 -43.83 6.74
C VAL A 48 34.97 -42.52 5.99
N PRO A 49 34.04 -41.65 6.40
CA PRO A 49 34.06 -40.30 5.89
C PRO A 49 35.46 -39.80 6.18
N SER A 50 36.25 -39.56 5.13
CA SER A 50 37.39 -38.66 5.27
C SER A 50 36.81 -37.48 6.03
N ALA A 51 37.36 -37.21 7.21
CA ALA A 51 37.00 -36.06 8.00
C ALA A 51 37.18 -34.86 7.06
N GLY A 52 36.09 -34.50 6.38
CA GLY A 52 35.97 -33.23 5.71
C GLY A 52 36.26 -32.29 6.83
N SER A 53 37.35 -31.55 6.69
CA SER A 53 37.64 -30.44 7.57
C SER A 53 36.31 -29.74 7.74
N GLU A 54 35.74 -29.79 8.95
CA GLU A 54 34.75 -28.81 9.34
C GLU A 54 35.48 -27.51 9.05
N SER A 55 35.13 -26.86 7.94
CA SER A 55 35.38 -25.45 7.82
C SER A 55 34.57 -24.91 8.98
N THR A 56 35.23 -24.73 10.11
CA THR A 56 34.69 -23.99 11.24
C THR A 56 34.52 -22.59 10.68
N GLU A 57 33.38 -22.37 10.03
CA GLU A 57 32.98 -21.07 9.53
C GLU A 57 32.88 -20.19 10.77
N GLU A 58 33.93 -19.42 11.03
CA GLU A 58 33.99 -18.51 12.16
C GLU A 58 33.03 -17.35 11.92
N ASP A 59 32.38 -16.89 13.00
CA ASP A 59 31.51 -15.72 12.95
C ASP A 59 32.30 -14.48 12.51
N ARG A 60 31.85 -13.85 11.41
CA ARG A 60 32.45 -12.59 10.96
C ARG A 60 31.90 -11.40 11.74
N VAL A 61 32.66 -10.95 12.75
CA VAL A 61 32.32 -9.75 13.53
C VAL A 61 32.68 -8.47 12.77
N THR A 62 31.70 -7.61 12.49
CA THR A 62 31.91 -6.32 11.83
C THR A 62 31.43 -5.16 12.72
N VAL A 63 32.32 -4.19 12.98
CA VAL A 63 32.00 -3.03 13.82
C VAL A 63 31.14 -2.01 13.06
N LEU A 64 30.02 -1.60 13.65
CA LEU A 64 29.18 -0.52 13.11
C LEU A 64 29.89 0.84 13.21
N LYS A 65 29.98 1.56 12.08
CA LYS A 65 30.59 2.89 11.98
C LYS A 65 29.65 3.86 11.28
N GLY A 66 29.75 5.16 11.58
CA GLY A 66 28.97 6.21 10.91
C GLY A 66 27.45 6.04 11.10
N MET A 67 26.70 6.08 9.98
CA MET A 67 25.23 6.03 10.00
C MET A 67 24.63 4.79 10.68
N PRO A 68 25.10 3.55 10.43
CA PRO A 68 24.65 2.37 11.18
C PRO A 68 24.82 2.49 12.70
N LYS A 69 25.91 3.11 13.18
CA LYS A 69 26.13 3.33 14.62
C LYS A 69 25.13 4.35 15.18
N ALA A 70 24.86 5.43 14.44
CA ALA A 70 23.86 6.42 14.85
C ALA A 70 22.44 5.83 14.86
N LEU A 71 22.11 4.96 13.89
CA LEU A 71 20.85 4.23 13.88
C LEU A 71 20.69 3.35 15.12
N ALA A 72 21.71 2.58 15.50
CA ALA A 72 21.68 1.76 16.71
C ALA A 72 21.39 2.61 17.96
N SER A 73 22.12 3.71 18.15
CA SER A 73 21.90 4.64 19.26
C SER A 73 20.46 5.19 19.29
N ASN A 74 19.93 5.61 18.13
CA ASN A 74 18.56 6.11 18.04
C ASN A 74 17.52 5.02 18.37
N MET A 75 17.77 3.78 17.98
CA MET A 75 16.88 2.66 18.32
C MET A 75 16.89 2.37 19.82
N ASP A 76 18.06 2.40 20.46
CA ASP A 76 18.19 2.24 21.90
C ASP A 76 17.45 3.38 22.65
N ASP A 77 17.64 4.63 22.21
CA ASP A 77 16.93 5.79 22.77
C ASP A 77 15.41 5.67 22.61
N SER A 78 14.94 5.07 21.51
CA SER A 78 13.51 4.84 21.26
C SER A 78 12.85 3.88 22.26
N LEU A 79 13.63 3.05 22.95
CA LEU A 79 13.10 2.14 23.99
C LEU A 79 12.53 2.92 25.19
N THR A 80 13.01 4.15 25.40
CA THR A 80 12.58 5.03 26.49
C THR A 80 11.21 5.69 26.26
N VAL A 81 10.62 5.48 25.08
CA VAL A 81 9.32 6.03 24.70
C VAL A 81 8.27 4.92 24.82
N PRO A 82 7.40 4.95 25.84
CA PRO A 82 6.29 4.00 25.97
C PRO A 82 5.30 4.27 24.85
N THR A 83 5.25 3.39 23.86
CA THR A 83 4.44 3.58 22.67
C THR A 83 3.17 2.73 22.71
N ALA A 84 2.11 3.25 22.10
CA ALA A 84 0.96 2.46 21.68
C ALA A 84 0.66 2.71 20.21
N THR A 85 -0.10 1.80 19.60
CA THR A 85 -0.37 1.85 18.15
C THR A 85 -1.85 1.73 17.88
N SER A 86 -2.37 2.65 17.08
CA SER A 86 -3.71 2.58 16.50
C SER A 86 -3.59 2.25 15.02
N VAL A 87 -4.54 1.48 14.49
CA VAL A 87 -4.54 1.03 13.09
C VAL A 87 -5.89 1.35 12.47
N ARG A 88 -5.89 1.85 11.23
CA ARG A 88 -7.11 2.02 10.44
C ARG A 88 -6.87 1.64 8.98
N THR A 89 -7.76 0.82 8.43
CA THR A 89 -7.84 0.55 7.00
C THR A 89 -8.68 1.63 6.31
N ILE A 90 -8.18 2.18 5.21
CA ILE A 90 -8.79 3.30 4.48
C ILE A 90 -9.00 2.88 3.02
N PRO A 91 -10.18 3.12 2.42
CA PRO A 91 -10.38 2.88 1.00
C PRO A 91 -9.50 3.85 0.19
N ALA A 92 -8.74 3.31 -0.75
CA ALA A 92 -7.80 4.09 -1.57
C ALA A 92 -8.38 4.49 -2.93
N LYS A 93 -9.59 4.04 -3.29
CA LYS A 93 -10.17 4.22 -4.63
C LYS A 93 -10.19 5.68 -5.08
N LEU A 94 -10.74 6.59 -4.26
CA LEU A 94 -10.79 8.01 -4.61
C LEU A 94 -9.40 8.63 -4.74
N MET A 95 -8.48 8.25 -3.85
CA MET A 95 -7.09 8.70 -3.88
C MET A 95 -6.37 8.25 -5.16
N ILE A 96 -6.63 7.02 -5.63
CA ILE A 96 -6.10 6.50 -6.89
C ILE A 96 -6.64 7.29 -8.07
N ASP A 97 -7.96 7.47 -8.14
CA ASP A 97 -8.61 8.10 -9.29
C ASP A 97 -8.22 9.59 -9.42
N ASN A 98 -8.28 10.36 -8.32
CA ASN A 98 -7.87 11.76 -8.32
C ASN A 98 -6.38 11.92 -8.62
N ARG A 99 -5.52 11.02 -8.14
CA ARG A 99 -4.10 11.02 -8.49
C ARG A 99 -3.88 10.79 -9.99
N ILE A 100 -4.70 9.97 -10.65
CA ILE A 100 -4.64 9.79 -12.11
C ILE A 100 -5.01 11.10 -12.81
N VAL A 101 -6.10 11.75 -12.41
CA VAL A 101 -6.54 13.04 -12.97
C VAL A 101 -5.45 14.11 -12.81
N ILE A 102 -4.91 14.27 -11.59
CA ILE A 102 -3.84 15.21 -11.28
C ILE A 102 -2.61 14.97 -12.19
N ASN A 103 -2.12 13.74 -12.24
CA ASN A 103 -0.92 13.42 -13.02
C ASN A 103 -1.13 13.54 -14.54
N ASN A 104 -2.34 13.26 -15.02
CA ASN A 104 -2.69 13.47 -16.42
C ASN A 104 -2.72 14.96 -16.79
N HIS A 105 -3.17 15.82 -15.88
CA HIS A 105 -3.12 17.27 -16.10
C HIS A 105 -1.68 17.79 -16.01
N MET A 106 -0.92 17.39 -14.98
CA MET A 106 0.47 17.84 -14.79
C MET A 106 1.39 17.43 -15.95
N SER A 107 1.19 16.23 -16.53
CA SER A 107 1.98 15.77 -17.68
C SER A 107 1.74 16.58 -18.95
N ARG A 108 0.58 17.24 -19.09
CA ARG A 108 0.22 18.08 -20.23
C ARG A 108 0.59 19.55 -20.05
N THR A 109 0.90 19.97 -18.83
CA THR A 109 1.11 21.38 -18.48
C THR A 109 2.54 21.64 -18.00
N ARG A 110 2.75 21.79 -16.68
CA ARG A 110 4.00 22.25 -16.08
C ARG A 110 4.97 21.11 -15.74
N GLY A 111 4.58 19.86 -15.98
CA GLY A 111 5.34 18.68 -15.57
C GLY A 111 5.25 18.40 -14.07
N GLY A 112 5.98 17.38 -13.62
CA GLY A 112 5.95 16.88 -12.25
C GLY A 112 4.99 15.72 -12.05
N LYS A 113 5.01 15.13 -10.84
CA LYS A 113 4.19 13.96 -10.50
C LYS A 113 3.79 13.99 -9.03
N VAL A 114 2.53 13.66 -8.76
CA VAL A 114 2.03 13.44 -7.41
C VAL A 114 2.08 11.94 -7.09
N SER A 115 2.66 11.61 -5.94
CA SER A 115 2.71 10.27 -5.36
C SER A 115 1.60 10.08 -4.32
N PHE A 116 1.30 8.83 -3.95
CA PHE A 116 0.39 8.58 -2.82
C PHE A 116 0.95 9.14 -1.51
N THR A 117 2.27 9.09 -1.32
CA THR A 117 2.94 9.68 -0.16
C THR A 117 2.72 11.20 -0.07
N HIS A 118 2.65 11.92 -1.20
CA HIS A 118 2.31 13.35 -1.19
C HIS A 118 0.89 13.59 -0.66
N LEU A 119 -0.09 12.83 -1.16
CA LEU A 119 -1.49 12.97 -0.73
C LEU A 119 -1.67 12.59 0.74
N ILE A 120 -1.05 11.49 1.19
CA ILE A 120 -1.10 11.05 2.58
C ILE A 120 -0.40 12.08 3.49
N GLY A 121 0.82 12.50 3.15
CA GLY A 121 1.56 13.51 3.92
C GLY A 121 0.79 14.83 4.04
N TRP A 122 0.15 15.26 2.96
CA TRP A 122 -0.72 16.44 2.98
C TRP A 122 -1.97 16.26 3.84
N ALA A 123 -2.62 15.10 3.77
CA ALA A 123 -3.74 14.76 4.64
C ALA A 123 -3.34 14.77 6.13
N LEU A 124 -2.13 14.28 6.47
CA LEU A 124 -1.60 14.36 7.84
C LEU A 124 -1.45 15.82 8.29
N ILE A 125 -0.87 16.69 7.46
CA ILE A 125 -0.71 18.11 7.78
C ILE A 125 -2.07 18.77 8.02
N GLN A 126 -3.04 18.56 7.13
CA GLN A 126 -4.39 19.12 7.31
C GLN A 126 -5.12 18.56 8.52
N ALA A 127 -4.96 17.26 8.82
CA ALA A 127 -5.51 16.65 10.01
C ALA A 127 -4.90 17.24 11.29
N LEU A 128 -3.59 17.51 11.33
CA LEU A 128 -2.94 18.13 12.49
C LEU A 128 -3.35 19.58 12.72
N LYS A 129 -3.68 20.33 11.66
CA LYS A 129 -4.27 21.68 11.81
C LYS A 129 -5.62 21.65 12.52
N GLN A 130 -6.40 20.59 12.30
CA GLN A 130 -7.72 20.41 12.92
C GLN A 130 -7.64 19.71 14.28
N PHE A 131 -6.61 18.89 14.49
CA PHE A 131 -6.40 18.09 15.69
C PHE A 131 -4.96 18.25 16.22
N PRO A 132 -4.61 19.45 16.71
CA PRO A 132 -3.24 19.78 17.13
C PRO A 132 -2.76 18.95 18.33
N SER A 133 -3.67 18.35 19.09
CA SER A 133 -3.37 17.43 20.20
C SER A 133 -2.61 16.17 19.78
N GLN A 134 -2.55 15.85 18.49
CA GLN A 134 -1.69 14.77 17.98
C GLN A 134 -0.26 15.26 17.67
N ASN A 135 -0.04 16.57 17.53
CA ASN A 135 1.27 17.16 17.32
C ASN A 135 1.86 17.62 18.67
N VAL A 136 2.03 16.71 19.63
CA VAL A 136 2.61 17.00 20.95
C VAL A 136 3.62 15.93 21.32
N TYR A 137 4.62 16.24 22.13
CA TYR A 137 5.60 15.25 22.59
C TYR A 137 5.86 15.36 24.10
N TYR A 138 6.30 14.26 24.70
CA TYR A 138 6.69 14.22 26.09
C TYR A 138 8.11 14.80 26.28
N ALA A 139 8.28 15.67 27.26
CA ALA A 139 9.58 16.12 27.73
C ALA A 139 9.58 16.29 29.25
N GLU A 140 10.77 16.30 29.85
CA GLU A 140 10.96 16.77 31.22
C GLU A 140 11.47 18.20 31.16
N VAL A 141 10.64 19.15 31.57
CA VAL A 141 10.98 20.57 31.62
C VAL A 141 11.12 20.93 33.09
N ASP A 142 12.29 21.47 33.47
CA ASP A 142 12.63 21.77 34.87
C ASP A 142 12.43 20.57 35.82
N GLY A 143 12.76 19.37 35.34
CA GLY A 143 12.62 18.11 36.09
C GLY A 143 11.17 17.62 36.23
N LYS A 144 10.20 18.22 35.53
CA LYS A 144 8.79 17.86 35.61
C LYS A 144 8.28 17.23 34.30
N PRO A 145 7.58 16.08 34.39
CA PRO A 145 6.85 15.49 33.26
C PRO A 145 5.92 16.52 32.61
N SER A 146 6.14 16.81 31.33
CA SER A 146 5.46 17.88 30.60
C SER A 146 5.05 17.45 29.20
N VAL A 147 3.89 17.96 28.76
CA VAL A 147 3.46 17.89 27.36
C VAL A 147 3.96 19.15 26.67
N VAL A 148 4.74 18.98 25.59
CA VAL A 148 5.19 20.09 24.76
C VAL A 148 4.41 20.10 23.46
N ALA A 149 3.75 21.22 23.18
CA ALA A 149 3.07 21.49 21.91
C ALA A 149 3.99 22.37 21.04
N PRO A 150 4.63 21.84 19.98
CA PRO A 150 5.40 22.63 19.04
C PRO A 150 4.53 23.67 18.34
N ALA A 151 5.12 24.84 18.05
CA ALA A 151 4.43 25.92 17.33
C ALA A 151 4.07 25.59 15.87
N HIS A 152 4.75 24.60 15.28
CA HIS A 152 4.62 24.24 13.87
C HIS A 152 4.62 22.73 13.67
N VAL A 153 4.10 22.30 12.52
CA VAL A 153 4.18 20.92 12.06
C VAL A 153 5.44 20.75 11.22
N ASN A 154 6.38 19.95 11.70
CA ASN A 154 7.57 19.56 10.94
C ASN A 154 7.44 18.09 10.56
N LEU A 155 6.98 17.84 9.32
CA LEU A 155 6.67 16.51 8.83
C LEU A 155 7.95 15.80 8.36
N GLY A 156 8.41 14.82 9.12
CA GLY A 156 9.46 13.89 8.75
C GLY A 156 9.02 12.93 7.65
N ILE A 157 9.84 12.75 6.62
CA ILE A 157 9.56 11.81 5.53
C ILE A 157 10.66 10.76 5.50
N ALA A 158 10.29 9.50 5.68
CA ALA A 158 11.25 8.41 5.56
C ALA A 158 11.59 8.17 4.08
N ILE A 159 12.86 8.38 3.74
CA ILE A 159 13.41 8.22 2.39
C ILE A 159 14.35 7.02 2.44
N ASP A 160 14.00 6.00 1.66
CA ASP A 160 14.88 4.87 1.42
C ASP A 160 15.93 5.24 0.36
N MET A 161 17.20 5.06 0.74
CA MET A 161 18.38 5.37 -0.05
C MET A 161 19.09 4.05 -0.41
N PRO A 162 18.79 3.48 -1.60
CA PRO A 162 19.55 2.34 -2.09
C PRO A 162 20.98 2.78 -2.40
N LYS A 163 21.96 1.99 -1.97
CA LYS A 163 23.38 2.20 -2.26
C LYS A 163 23.86 1.24 -3.34
N PRO A 164 24.94 1.59 -4.08
CA PRO A 164 25.50 0.72 -5.12
C PRO A 164 25.98 -0.64 -4.61
N ASP A 165 26.30 -0.75 -3.32
CA ASP A 165 26.74 -1.99 -2.66
C ASP A 165 25.57 -2.94 -2.31
N GLY A 166 24.34 -2.61 -2.72
CA GLY A 166 23.13 -3.37 -2.43
C GLY A 166 22.55 -3.11 -1.03
N THR A 167 23.23 -2.33 -0.19
CA THR A 167 22.69 -1.92 1.11
C THR A 167 21.69 -0.79 0.96
N ARG A 168 20.82 -0.62 1.96
CA ARG A 168 19.82 0.45 2.02
C ARG A 168 20.07 1.29 3.26
N ALA A 169 19.96 2.60 3.13
CA ALA A 169 19.97 3.52 4.26
C ALA A 169 18.61 4.23 4.36
N LEU A 170 18.07 4.31 5.58
CA LEU A 170 16.85 5.07 5.83
C LEU A 170 17.22 6.42 6.42
N LEU A 171 16.77 7.50 5.79
CA LEU A 171 16.92 8.86 6.28
C LEU A 171 15.54 9.45 6.53
N VAL A 172 15.38 10.22 7.60
CA VAL A 172 14.09 10.87 7.94
C VAL A 172 14.28 12.38 8.14
N PRO A 173 14.59 13.14 7.07
CA PRO A 173 14.56 14.59 7.13
C PRO A 173 13.11 15.10 7.22
N SER A 174 12.90 16.33 7.69
CA SER A 174 11.57 16.93 7.82
C SER A 174 11.36 18.21 7.02
N ILE A 175 10.18 18.32 6.42
CA ILE A 175 9.65 19.54 5.82
C ILE A 175 9.22 20.46 6.96
N LYS A 176 9.85 21.64 7.07
CA LYS A 176 9.63 22.56 8.19
C LYS A 176 8.38 23.40 7.97
N ARG A 177 7.66 23.73 9.05
CA ARG A 177 6.49 24.63 9.06
C ARG A 177 5.45 24.24 8.01
N ALA A 178 5.24 22.94 7.84
CA ALA A 178 4.41 22.38 6.78
C ALA A 178 2.94 22.82 6.90
N ASP A 179 2.50 23.18 8.11
CA ASP A 179 1.19 23.78 8.42
C ASP A 179 0.94 25.12 7.72
N THR A 180 2.01 25.84 7.36
CA THR A 180 1.95 27.18 6.73
C THR A 180 1.97 27.15 5.20
N LEU A 181 2.21 25.98 4.61
CA LEU A 181 2.34 25.82 3.16
C LEU A 181 0.97 25.64 2.50
N THR A 182 0.89 25.98 1.23
CA THR A 182 -0.13 25.45 0.30
C THR A 182 0.30 24.07 -0.21
N PHE A 183 -0.62 23.33 -0.87
CA PHE A 183 -0.26 22.01 -1.42
C PHE A 183 0.86 22.09 -2.48
N GLY A 184 0.86 23.14 -3.31
CA GLY A 184 1.91 23.35 -4.31
C GLY A 184 3.28 23.61 -3.68
N GLU A 185 3.33 24.43 -2.62
CA GLU A 185 4.57 24.69 -1.88
C GLU A 185 5.05 23.47 -1.09
N PHE A 186 4.12 22.70 -0.50
CA PHE A 186 4.42 21.42 0.13
C PHE A 186 5.04 20.44 -0.88
N LEU A 187 4.45 20.32 -2.07
CA LEU A 187 4.97 19.45 -3.13
C LEU A 187 6.38 19.88 -3.55
N ALA A 188 6.60 21.17 -3.78
CA ALA A 188 7.92 21.70 -4.12
C ALA A 188 8.97 21.45 -3.01
N SER A 189 8.59 21.66 -1.75
CA SER A 189 9.45 21.42 -0.58
C SER A 189 9.79 19.93 -0.41
N TYR A 190 8.82 19.06 -0.65
CA TYR A 190 9.00 17.61 -0.61
C TYR A 190 10.00 17.16 -1.68
N GLU A 191 9.82 17.61 -2.93
CA GLU A 191 10.70 17.23 -4.04
C GLU A 191 12.12 17.79 -3.87
N ASP A 192 12.27 19.01 -3.33
CA ASP A 192 13.58 19.53 -2.94
C ASP A 192 14.26 18.65 -1.87
N LEU A 193 13.52 18.27 -0.82
CA LEU A 193 14.02 17.43 0.27
C LEU A 193 14.50 16.07 -0.26
N VAL A 194 13.71 15.42 -1.11
CA VAL A 194 14.06 14.14 -1.73
C VAL A 194 15.25 14.30 -2.67
N ARG A 195 15.30 15.37 -3.47
CA ARG A 195 16.44 15.66 -4.34
C ARG A 195 17.71 15.89 -3.53
N ARG A 196 17.66 16.63 -2.42
CA ARG A 196 18.83 16.83 -1.54
C ARG A 196 19.24 15.54 -0.85
N ALA A 197 18.30 14.71 -0.40
CA ALA A 197 18.57 13.39 0.15
C ALA A 197 19.33 12.50 -0.84
N ARG A 198 18.81 12.35 -2.06
CA ARG A 198 19.41 11.53 -3.13
C ARG A 198 20.81 12.00 -3.54
N ASN A 199 21.05 13.30 -3.45
CA ASN A 199 22.34 13.91 -3.79
C ASN A 199 23.30 14.06 -2.58
N ASN A 200 22.98 13.47 -1.42
CA ASN A 200 23.74 13.60 -0.17
C ASN A 200 23.99 15.07 0.25
N LYS A 201 23.02 15.95 0.01
CA LYS A 201 23.05 17.39 0.35
C LYS A 201 22.15 17.74 1.54
N LEU A 202 21.81 16.76 2.37
CA LEU A 202 21.12 17.03 3.63
C LEU A 202 22.10 17.55 4.68
N THR A 203 21.60 18.45 5.50
CA THR A 203 22.30 19.09 6.60
C THR A 203 21.73 18.61 7.94
N PRO A 204 22.43 18.79 9.07
CA PRO A 204 21.89 18.45 10.39
C PRO A 204 20.54 19.12 10.69
N GLY A 205 20.33 20.36 10.22
CA GLY A 205 19.07 21.09 10.42
C GLY A 205 17.86 20.43 9.75
N ASP A 206 18.06 19.65 8.70
CA ASP A 206 16.98 18.91 8.03
C ASP A 206 16.36 17.85 8.95
N PHE A 207 17.13 17.29 9.89
CA PHE A 207 16.66 16.23 10.79
C PHE A 207 16.07 16.77 12.11
N GLN A 208 16.50 17.96 12.54
CA GLN A 208 16.14 18.53 13.83
C GLN A 208 14.68 19.01 13.92
N GLY A 209 14.07 18.90 15.10
CA GLY A 209 12.75 19.46 15.36
C GLY A 209 11.61 18.79 14.60
N THR A 210 11.80 17.59 14.04
CA THR A 210 10.72 16.77 13.49
C THR A 210 9.68 16.53 14.57
N THR A 211 8.40 16.79 14.29
CA THR A 211 7.31 16.68 15.28
C THR A 211 6.43 15.45 15.05
N ILE A 212 6.29 15.06 13.79
CA ILE A 212 5.60 13.85 13.34
C ILE A 212 6.35 13.30 12.13
N SER A 213 6.32 11.99 11.89
CA SER A 213 6.94 11.40 10.70
C SER A 213 6.00 10.45 9.94
N LEU A 214 6.23 10.32 8.64
CA LEU A 214 5.56 9.39 7.73
C LEU A 214 6.59 8.43 7.16
N THR A 215 6.34 7.13 7.32
CA THR A 215 7.11 6.05 6.71
C THR A 215 6.21 5.20 5.80
N ASN A 216 6.71 4.80 4.64
CA ASN A 216 5.93 4.06 3.64
C ASN A 216 6.64 2.75 3.24
N PRO A 217 6.55 1.69 4.06
CA PRO A 217 6.98 0.34 3.67
C PRO A 217 6.04 -0.31 2.64
N GLY A 218 4.86 0.27 2.36
CA GLY A 218 3.91 -0.27 1.40
C GLY A 218 4.45 -0.47 -0.02
N GLY A 219 5.47 0.30 -0.41
CA GLY A 219 6.15 0.14 -1.70
C GLY A 219 6.80 -1.23 -1.93
N ILE A 220 7.06 -2.00 -0.87
CA ILE A 220 7.61 -3.35 -0.93
C ILE A 220 6.59 -4.44 -0.52
N GLY A 221 5.30 -4.10 -0.44
CA GLY A 221 4.23 -5.06 -0.12
C GLY A 221 3.92 -5.23 1.36
N THR A 222 4.54 -4.45 2.26
CA THR A 222 4.22 -4.50 3.70
C THR A 222 2.83 -3.95 3.97
N VAL A 223 1.90 -4.78 4.44
CA VAL A 223 0.50 -4.39 4.71
C VAL A 223 0.38 -3.35 5.83
N HIS A 224 1.12 -3.51 6.92
CA HIS A 224 1.22 -2.52 7.98
C HIS A 224 2.54 -2.70 8.74
N SER A 225 3.01 -1.63 9.38
CA SER A 225 4.22 -1.65 10.21
C SER A 225 3.92 -0.97 11.54
N VAL A 226 4.59 -1.42 12.61
CA VAL A 226 4.61 -0.75 13.91
C VAL A 226 5.97 -0.06 14.05
N PRO A 227 6.13 1.15 13.50
CA PRO A 227 7.41 1.84 13.50
C PRO A 227 7.83 2.28 14.90
N ARG A 228 9.14 2.39 15.13
CA ARG A 228 9.71 2.91 16.37
C ARG A 228 9.61 4.44 16.40
N LEU A 229 9.01 4.98 17.46
CA LEU A 229 8.91 6.42 17.69
C LEU A 229 10.18 6.96 18.34
N MET A 230 10.72 8.06 17.82
CA MET A 230 11.89 8.74 18.41
C MET A 230 11.46 9.77 19.45
N ARG A 231 12.32 10.05 20.44
CA ARG A 231 12.08 11.14 21.40
C ARG A 231 11.92 12.48 20.68
N GLY A 232 11.06 13.35 21.22
CA GLY A 232 10.77 14.67 20.64
C GLY A 232 9.74 14.68 19.51
N GLN A 233 9.21 13.52 19.12
CA GLN A 233 8.09 13.37 18.18
C GLN A 233 6.83 12.89 18.89
N GLY A 234 5.67 13.34 18.42
CA GLY A 234 4.38 12.89 18.96
C GLY A 234 3.93 11.55 18.41
N ALA A 235 4.07 11.37 17.10
CA ALA A 235 3.68 10.14 16.43
C ALA A 235 4.54 9.86 15.19
N ILE A 236 4.54 8.60 14.79
CA ILE A 236 5.02 8.15 13.48
C ILE A 236 3.91 7.36 12.80
N ILE A 237 3.61 7.76 11.56
CA ILE A 237 2.55 7.18 10.75
C ILE A 237 3.16 6.20 9.76
N GLY A 238 2.72 4.95 9.80
CA GLY A 238 3.08 3.92 8.82
C GLY A 238 2.03 3.84 7.72
N ALA A 239 2.45 3.99 6.47
CA ALA A 239 1.64 3.75 5.29
C ALA A 239 1.91 2.36 4.72
N GLY A 240 0.91 1.50 4.79
CA GLY A 240 0.94 0.14 4.27
C GLY A 240 0.86 0.05 2.74
N ALA A 241 0.87 -1.18 2.25
CA ALA A 241 0.68 -1.48 0.84
C ALA A 241 -0.71 -1.05 0.37
N LEU A 242 -0.77 -0.55 -0.85
CA LEU A 242 -2.02 -0.20 -1.53
C LEU A 242 -2.44 -1.41 -2.35
N ASP A 243 -3.36 -2.21 -1.80
CA ASP A 243 -3.76 -3.48 -2.38
C ASP A 243 -5.23 -3.81 -2.10
N TYR A 244 -5.77 -4.80 -2.80
CA TYR A 244 -7.08 -5.36 -2.48
C TYR A 244 -7.05 -6.05 -1.11
N PRO A 245 -8.18 -6.09 -0.39
CA PRO A 245 -8.31 -6.96 0.77
C PRO A 245 -7.90 -8.40 0.44
N ALA A 246 -7.33 -9.12 1.41
CA ALA A 246 -6.69 -10.41 1.20
C ALA A 246 -7.60 -11.44 0.52
N GLU A 247 -8.87 -11.43 0.91
CA GLU A 247 -9.94 -12.26 0.37
C GLU A 247 -10.22 -12.05 -1.14
N PHE A 248 -9.76 -10.94 -1.74
CA PHE A 248 -10.00 -10.58 -3.14
C PHE A 248 -8.74 -10.50 -4.00
N GLN A 249 -7.54 -10.77 -3.48
CA GLN A 249 -6.27 -10.61 -4.24
C GLN A 249 -6.15 -11.53 -5.47
N GLY A 250 -6.85 -12.68 -5.47
CA GLY A 250 -6.91 -13.60 -6.61
C GLY A 250 -8.12 -13.42 -7.53
N ALA A 251 -9.00 -12.44 -7.24
CA ALA A 251 -10.18 -12.20 -8.05
C ALA A 251 -9.80 -11.57 -9.40
N SER A 252 -10.54 -11.94 -10.46
CA SER A 252 -10.35 -11.29 -11.77
C SER A 252 -10.75 -9.81 -11.70
N ASP A 253 -10.15 -8.97 -12.54
CA ASP A 253 -10.54 -7.54 -12.65
C ASP A 253 -12.04 -7.38 -12.94
N LYS A 254 -12.63 -8.28 -13.73
CA LYS A 254 -14.07 -8.29 -13.99
C LYS A 254 -14.86 -8.49 -12.70
N THR A 255 -14.49 -9.49 -11.90
CA THR A 255 -15.14 -9.78 -10.61
C THR A 255 -15.00 -8.62 -9.63
N LEU A 256 -13.81 -8.03 -9.53
CA LEU A 256 -13.54 -6.88 -8.67
C LEU A 256 -14.44 -5.68 -9.04
N ASN A 257 -14.58 -5.40 -10.34
CA ASN A 257 -15.43 -4.33 -10.85
C ASN A 257 -16.92 -4.62 -10.64
N GLU A 258 -17.37 -5.86 -10.87
CA GLU A 258 -18.77 -6.28 -10.68
C GLU A 258 -19.21 -6.22 -9.22
N LEU A 259 -18.29 -6.51 -8.29
CA LEU A 259 -18.52 -6.45 -6.85
C LEU A 259 -18.16 -5.09 -6.23
N ALA A 260 -17.76 -4.11 -7.05
CA ALA A 260 -17.33 -2.77 -6.62
C ALA A 260 -16.24 -2.78 -5.53
N ILE A 261 -15.33 -3.76 -5.57
CA ILE A 261 -14.24 -3.89 -4.59
C ILE A 261 -13.08 -2.97 -4.99
N GLY A 262 -12.77 -2.02 -4.10
CA GLY A 262 -11.64 -1.11 -4.25
C GLY A 262 -10.40 -1.56 -3.48
N LYS A 263 -9.23 -1.06 -3.91
CA LYS A 263 -8.01 -1.19 -3.13
C LYS A 263 -8.10 -0.38 -1.84
N THR A 264 -7.40 -0.85 -0.81
CA THR A 264 -7.30 -0.22 0.50
C THR A 264 -5.85 0.10 0.83
N ILE A 265 -5.64 0.97 1.81
CA ILE A 265 -4.36 1.22 2.45
C ILE A 265 -4.55 1.17 3.96
N THR A 266 -3.66 0.50 4.65
CA THR A 266 -3.66 0.47 6.12
C THR A 266 -2.71 1.55 6.64
N LEU A 267 -3.25 2.47 7.45
CA LEU A 267 -2.44 3.44 8.17
C LEU A 267 -2.29 3.02 9.64
N THR A 268 -1.07 3.06 10.13
CA THR A 268 -0.75 2.89 11.56
C THR A 268 -0.32 4.22 12.15
N SER A 269 -0.65 4.45 13.41
CA SER A 269 -0.21 5.59 14.21
C SER A 269 0.43 5.05 15.47
N THR A 270 1.76 5.04 15.53
CA THR A 270 2.51 4.76 16.76
C THR A 270 2.80 6.07 17.46
N TYR A 271 2.35 6.20 18.71
CA TYR A 271 2.40 7.45 19.47
C TYR A 271 2.93 7.22 20.90
N ASP A 272 3.43 8.27 21.53
CA ASP A 272 3.85 8.24 22.93
C ASP A 272 2.61 8.24 23.85
N HIS A 273 2.35 7.09 24.49
CA HIS A 273 1.13 6.90 25.27
C HIS A 273 1.11 7.71 26.57
N ARG A 274 2.24 8.32 26.97
CA ARG A 274 2.28 9.23 28.12
C ARG A 274 1.49 10.52 27.89
N VAL A 275 1.42 10.98 26.64
CA VAL A 275 0.85 12.31 26.29
C VAL A 275 -0.25 12.23 25.24
N ILE A 276 -0.30 11.16 24.45
CA ILE A 276 -1.38 10.91 23.47
C ILE A 276 -2.17 9.67 23.91
N GLN A 277 -3.50 9.81 23.94
CA GLN A 277 -4.42 8.73 24.30
C GLN A 277 -4.88 7.97 23.06
N GLY A 278 -5.22 6.68 23.21
CA GLY A 278 -5.65 5.84 22.09
C GLY A 278 -6.91 6.33 21.37
N ALA A 279 -7.87 6.90 22.09
CA ALA A 279 -9.03 7.55 21.49
C ALA A 279 -8.63 8.74 20.60
N GLY A 280 -7.65 9.54 21.05
CA GLY A 280 -7.12 10.67 20.28
C GLY A 280 -6.39 10.22 19.00
N SER A 281 -5.55 9.19 19.10
CA SER A 281 -4.87 8.62 17.93
C SER A 281 -5.86 7.99 16.93
N GLY A 282 -6.91 7.32 17.42
CA GLY A 282 -8.00 6.78 16.61
C GLY A 282 -8.81 7.87 15.90
N GLU A 283 -9.12 8.98 16.58
CA GLU A 283 -9.81 10.13 15.97
C GLU A 283 -8.92 10.84 14.95
N PHE A 284 -7.63 10.99 15.23
CA PHE A 284 -6.68 11.53 14.26
C PHE A 284 -6.67 10.73 12.95
N LEU A 285 -6.57 9.39 13.02
CA LEU A 285 -6.68 8.54 11.83
C LEU A 285 -8.07 8.62 11.16
N LYS A 286 -9.12 9.05 11.88
CA LYS A 286 -10.47 9.19 11.33
C LYS A 286 -10.54 10.42 10.45
N ILE A 287 -10.00 11.53 10.93
CA ILE A 287 -9.88 12.77 10.16
C ILE A 287 -9.03 12.53 8.91
N VAL A 288 -7.92 11.79 9.02
CA VAL A 288 -7.09 11.43 7.85
C VAL A 288 -7.88 10.59 6.84
N HIS A 289 -8.67 9.60 7.30
CA HIS A 289 -9.56 8.83 6.43
C HIS A 289 -10.54 9.74 5.69
N GLU A 290 -11.25 10.61 6.42
CA GLU A 290 -12.25 11.53 5.86
C GLU A 290 -11.63 12.43 4.78
N LEU A 291 -10.44 12.98 5.03
CA LEU A 291 -9.70 13.77 4.04
C LEU A 291 -9.35 12.95 2.80
N LEU A 292 -8.82 11.72 2.96
CA LEU A 292 -8.42 10.88 1.83
C LEU A 292 -9.59 10.39 0.96
N ILE A 293 -10.80 10.30 1.52
CA ILE A 293 -12.05 10.06 0.78
C ILE A 293 -12.73 11.35 0.30
N GLY A 294 -12.02 12.49 0.37
CA GLY A 294 -12.43 13.75 -0.25
C GLY A 294 -13.41 14.59 0.54
N GLN A 295 -13.68 14.25 1.81
CA GLN A 295 -14.42 15.15 2.68
C GLN A 295 -13.59 16.41 2.99
N ARG A 296 -14.25 17.42 3.57
CA ARG A 296 -13.61 18.67 4.01
C ARG A 296 -12.95 19.46 2.86
N GLY A 297 -13.42 19.27 1.63
CA GLY A 297 -12.88 19.95 0.44
C GLY A 297 -11.47 19.52 0.04
N PHE A 298 -10.98 18.38 0.55
CA PHE A 298 -9.56 18.02 0.43
C PHE A 298 -9.02 18.00 -1.01
N TYR A 299 -9.76 17.37 -1.94
CA TYR A 299 -9.34 17.33 -3.34
C TYR A 299 -9.66 18.64 -4.07
N ASP A 300 -10.71 19.36 -3.69
CA ASP A 300 -11.02 20.67 -4.26
C ASP A 300 -9.87 21.65 -4.00
N ASP A 301 -9.37 21.69 -2.76
CA ASP A 301 -8.23 22.52 -2.35
C ASP A 301 -6.94 22.12 -3.09
N ILE A 302 -6.70 20.81 -3.29
CA ILE A 302 -5.55 20.32 -4.05
C ILE A 302 -5.64 20.75 -5.52
N PHE A 303 -6.80 20.59 -6.14
CA PHE A 303 -7.01 20.95 -7.53
C PHE A 303 -6.87 22.47 -7.73
N ALA A 304 -7.44 23.26 -6.82
CA ALA A 304 -7.27 24.72 -6.80
C ALA A 304 -5.80 25.13 -6.65
N ALA A 305 -5.07 24.52 -5.70
CA ALA A 305 -3.65 24.80 -5.48
C ALA A 305 -2.77 24.44 -6.69
N LEU A 306 -3.14 23.38 -7.42
CA LEU A 306 -2.47 22.97 -8.66
C LEU A 306 -2.99 23.69 -9.91
N ARG A 307 -4.01 24.55 -9.77
CA ARG A 307 -4.71 25.25 -10.87
C ARG A 307 -5.26 24.28 -11.92
N ILE A 308 -5.82 23.17 -11.47
CA ILE A 308 -6.52 22.21 -12.34
C ILE A 308 -7.93 22.74 -12.56
N PRO A 309 -8.36 23.00 -13.80
CA PRO A 309 -9.67 23.63 -14.09
C PRO A 309 -10.85 22.65 -13.96
N TYR A 310 -10.58 21.35 -13.84
CA TYR A 310 -11.61 20.30 -13.77
C TYR A 310 -12.06 20.07 -12.33
N ALA A 311 -13.30 19.64 -12.13
CA ALA A 311 -13.75 19.16 -10.82
C ALA A 311 -13.02 17.85 -10.45
N PRO A 312 -12.65 17.66 -9.17
CA PRO A 312 -12.13 16.38 -8.72
C PRO A 312 -13.21 15.30 -8.78
N ILE A 313 -12.78 14.05 -8.78
CA ILE A 313 -13.69 12.92 -8.57
C ILE A 313 -14.12 12.95 -7.10
N HIS A 314 -15.41 12.78 -6.85
CA HIS A 314 -15.99 12.76 -5.50
C HIS A 314 -16.36 11.36 -5.06
N TRP A 315 -16.26 11.09 -3.76
CA TRP A 315 -16.78 9.87 -3.16
C TRP A 315 -18.32 9.93 -3.13
N ALA A 316 -18.96 8.93 -3.70
CA ALA A 316 -20.41 8.79 -3.67
C ALA A 316 -20.79 7.35 -3.30
N ALA A 317 -21.92 7.19 -2.62
CA ALA A 317 -22.51 5.87 -2.44
C ALA A 317 -22.90 5.30 -3.80
N ASP A 318 -22.68 4.00 -4.00
CA ASP A 318 -23.10 3.36 -5.23
C ASP A 318 -24.63 3.38 -5.34
N ILE A 319 -25.12 3.60 -6.55
CA ILE A 319 -26.55 3.55 -6.86
C ILE A 319 -26.81 2.13 -7.37
N SER A 320 -27.41 1.31 -6.51
CA SER A 320 -27.87 -0.04 -6.86
C SER A 320 -28.86 0.05 -8.00
N VAL A 321 -28.42 -0.30 -9.21
CA VAL A 321 -29.27 -0.50 -10.38
C VAL A 321 -29.38 -1.99 -10.61
N ASP A 322 -30.58 -2.46 -10.93
CA ASP A 322 -30.78 -3.85 -11.33
C ASP A 322 -29.85 -4.15 -12.52
N ILE A 323 -29.31 -5.37 -12.57
CA ILE A 323 -28.47 -5.85 -13.66
C ILE A 323 -29.21 -5.73 -15.01
N SER A 324 -30.53 -5.86 -14.99
CA SER A 324 -31.42 -5.64 -16.14
C SER A 324 -31.44 -4.17 -16.63
N GLU A 325 -31.19 -3.20 -15.74
CA GLU A 325 -31.19 -1.75 -16.02
C GLU A 325 -29.81 -1.19 -16.38
N ARG A 326 -28.77 -2.04 -16.53
CA ARG A 326 -27.44 -1.59 -17.00
C ARG A 326 -27.48 -0.86 -18.35
N ILE A 327 -28.53 -1.09 -19.16
CA ILE A 327 -28.79 -0.40 -20.41
C ILE A 327 -28.82 1.13 -20.20
N ASP A 328 -29.34 1.60 -19.06
CA ASP A 328 -29.46 3.03 -18.74
C ASP A 328 -28.12 3.69 -18.43
N LYS A 329 -27.12 2.94 -17.93
CA LYS A 329 -25.76 3.49 -17.74
C LYS A 329 -25.07 3.67 -19.10
N SER A 330 -25.17 2.70 -19.99
CA SER A 330 -24.61 2.81 -21.35
C SER A 330 -25.24 3.94 -22.15
N ALA A 331 -26.56 4.13 -22.06
CA ALA A 331 -27.26 5.24 -22.72
C ALA A 331 -26.77 6.60 -22.19
N ARG A 332 -26.67 6.79 -20.87
CA ARG A 332 -26.14 8.02 -20.25
C ARG A 332 -24.69 8.30 -20.63
N VAL A 333 -23.86 7.26 -20.78
CA VAL A 333 -22.48 7.42 -21.26
C VAL A 333 -22.46 7.92 -22.71
N GLN A 334 -23.31 7.39 -23.59
CA GLN A 334 -23.41 7.88 -24.98
C GLN A 334 -23.93 9.32 -25.04
N GLU A 335 -24.90 9.68 -24.20
CA GLU A 335 -25.37 11.05 -24.06
C GLU A 335 -24.24 12.00 -23.62
N LEU A 336 -23.44 11.59 -22.64
CA LEU A 336 -22.29 12.35 -22.18
C LEU A 336 -21.25 12.51 -23.29
N ILE A 337 -20.93 11.44 -24.03
CA ILE A 337 -20.02 11.50 -25.19
C ILE A 337 -20.52 12.52 -26.22
N ASN A 338 -21.82 12.49 -26.55
CA ASN A 338 -22.42 13.43 -27.48
C ASN A 338 -22.35 14.88 -26.95
N SER A 339 -22.65 15.09 -25.66
CA SER A 339 -22.55 16.41 -25.02
C SER A 339 -21.15 17.00 -25.13
N TYR A 340 -20.10 16.22 -24.85
CA TYR A 340 -18.71 16.67 -25.00
C TYR A 340 -18.31 16.92 -26.47
N ARG A 341 -18.83 16.13 -27.43
CA ARG A 341 -18.57 16.37 -28.86
C ARG A 341 -19.21 17.66 -29.37
N VAL A 342 -20.43 17.97 -28.94
CA VAL A 342 -21.20 19.13 -29.43
C VAL A 342 -20.83 20.41 -28.67
N ARG A 343 -20.65 20.33 -27.34
CA ARG A 343 -20.52 21.51 -26.46
C ARG A 343 -19.25 21.54 -25.63
N GLY A 344 -18.36 20.55 -25.73
CA GLY A 344 -17.14 20.48 -24.92
C GLY A 344 -16.23 21.70 -25.09
N HIS A 345 -16.29 22.37 -26.24
CA HIS A 345 -15.54 23.61 -26.50
C HIS A 345 -15.93 24.77 -25.57
N LEU A 346 -17.11 24.74 -24.94
CA LEU A 346 -17.54 25.76 -23.96
C LEU A 346 -16.85 25.61 -22.59
N MET A 347 -16.29 24.43 -22.31
CA MET A 347 -15.59 24.10 -21.08
C MET A 347 -14.09 23.88 -21.32
N ALA A 348 -13.61 24.14 -22.53
CA ALA A 348 -12.20 24.03 -22.86
C ALA A 348 -11.43 25.20 -22.22
N ASP A 349 -10.32 24.87 -21.57
CA ASP A 349 -9.36 25.79 -20.98
C ASP A 349 -8.38 26.31 -22.05
#